data_AF-A0A0S7X982-F1
#
_entry.id   AF-A0A0S7X982-F1
#
_cell.length_a   1.000
_cell.length_b   1.000
_cell.length_c   1.000
_cell.angle_alpha   90.00
_cell.angle_beta   90.00
_cell.angle_gamma   90.00
#
_symmetry.space_group_name_H-M   'P 1'
#
loop_
_entity.id
_entity.type
_entity.pdbx_description
1 polymer ?
#
loop_
_entity_poly.entity_id
_entity_poly.type
_entity_poly.pdbx_seq_one_letter_code
_entity_poly.pdbx_strand_id
1 'polypeptide(L)'
;MAGVKRKASPVGLPTKEEIREQAARGVFDRNPLLAVPHEVRCLGCRHENKVIFLEYLKSGRFEVGETKMLEVTYAAPSFMESGRTIERSTALLFKIECGRCGTATDYSPVSLEYLLFATQRREVSGIYI
;
A
#
# COMPACT_ATOMS: atom_id res chain seq x y z
N MET A 1 12.71 18.14 29.11
CA MET A 1 11.89 17.14 28.39
C MET A 1 10.68 17.85 27.81
N ALA A 2 10.78 18.36 26.57
CA ALA A 2 9.70 19.08 25.93
C ALA A 2 8.95 18.13 24.98
N GLY A 3 7.67 17.89 25.28
CA GLY A 3 6.79 17.04 24.49
C GLY A 3 6.60 17.58 23.08
N VAL A 4 6.89 16.73 22.09
CA VAL A 4 6.61 17.00 20.68
C VAL A 4 5.09 16.96 20.49
N LYS A 5 4.46 18.14 20.42
CA LYS A 5 3.07 18.30 20.00
C LYS A 5 2.98 17.90 18.53
N ARG A 6 2.47 16.70 18.26
CA ARG A 6 2.06 16.29 16.91
C ARG A 6 0.89 17.17 16.49
N LYS A 7 1.11 18.07 15.54
CA LYS A 7 0.02 18.77 14.86
C LYS A 7 -0.76 17.72 14.06
N ALA A 8 -2.04 17.54 14.38
CA ALA A 8 -2.95 16.80 13.53
C ALA A 8 -3.07 17.53 12.19
N SER A 9 -2.65 16.87 11.11
CA SER A 9 -2.82 17.34 9.74
C SER A 9 -4.27 17.06 9.29
N PRO A 10 -4.92 17.93 8.49
CA PRO A 10 -6.30 17.74 8.06
C PRO A 10 -6.36 16.58 7.05
N VAL A 11 -6.51 15.35 7.54
CA VAL A 11 -6.38 14.06 6.82
C VAL A 11 -5.33 14.15 5.69
N GLY A 12 -4.10 14.48 6.08
CA GLY A 12 -2.96 14.40 5.18
C GLY A 12 -2.61 12.93 4.93
N LEU A 13 -2.38 12.57 3.67
CA LEU A 13 -1.80 11.27 3.33
C LEU A 13 -0.45 11.12 4.07
N PRO A 14 -0.15 9.97 4.69
CA PRO A 14 1.07 9.80 5.46
C PRO A 14 2.28 9.84 4.53
N THR A 15 3.39 10.37 5.05
CA THR A 15 4.66 10.43 4.31
C THR A 15 5.30 9.04 4.19
N LYS A 16 6.31 8.91 3.31
CA LYS A 16 7.11 7.69 3.17
C LYS A 16 7.71 7.24 4.51
N GLU A 17 8.23 8.19 5.28
CA GLU A 17 8.83 7.94 6.59
C GLU A 17 7.78 7.43 7.59
N GLU A 18 6.59 8.03 7.60
CA GLU A 18 5.49 7.60 8.47
C GLU A 18 5.02 6.18 8.12
N ILE A 19 4.89 5.86 6.82
CA ILE A 19 4.56 4.51 6.34
C ILE A 19 5.64 3.50 6.78
N ARG A 20 6.93 3.85 6.61
CA ARG A 20 8.05 3.00 7.04
C ARG A 20 8.02 2.75 8.54
N GLU A 21 7.80 3.78 9.34
CA GLU A 21 7.68 3.65 10.80
C GLU A 21 6.50 2.76 11.22
N GLN A 22 5.35 2.92 10.57
CA GLN A 22 4.18 2.07 10.80
C GLN A 22 4.48 0.61 10.43
N ALA A 23 5.13 0.38 9.29
CA ALA A 23 5.56 -0.96 8.87
C ALA A 23 6.53 -1.59 9.85
N ALA A 24 7.52 -0.83 10.35
CA ALA A 24 8.47 -1.28 11.35
C ALA A 24 7.81 -1.62 12.70
N ARG A 25 6.71 -0.93 13.05
CA ARG A 25 5.90 -1.24 14.25
C ARG A 25 4.91 -2.40 14.04
N GLY A 26 4.91 -3.04 12.87
CA GLY A 26 4.07 -4.20 12.57
C GLY A 26 2.62 -3.87 12.24
N VAL A 27 2.28 -2.60 11.96
CA VAL A 27 0.91 -2.17 11.62
C VAL A 27 0.34 -2.98 10.46
N PHE A 28 1.18 -3.32 9.48
CA PHE A 28 0.78 -4.02 8.26
C PHE A 28 1.05 -5.54 8.28
N ASP A 29 1.47 -6.14 9.40
CA ASP A 29 1.93 -7.55 9.45
C ASP A 29 0.85 -8.60 9.15
N ARG A 30 -0.44 -8.22 9.18
CA ARG A 30 -1.55 -9.11 8.75
C ARG A 30 -2.24 -8.64 7.47
N ASN A 31 -1.59 -7.78 6.69
CA ASN A 31 -2.09 -7.41 5.38
C ASN A 31 -1.64 -8.47 4.35
N PRO A 32 -2.54 -9.30 3.80
CA PRO A 32 -2.17 -10.38 2.90
C PRO A 32 -1.62 -9.91 1.56
N LEU A 33 -1.77 -8.62 1.19
CA LEU A 33 -1.14 -8.07 -0.01
C LEU A 33 0.31 -7.62 0.24
N LEU A 34 0.75 -7.62 1.50
CA LEU A 34 2.09 -7.15 1.88
C LEU A 34 2.91 -8.21 2.60
N ALA A 35 2.29 -8.95 3.52
CA ALA A 35 2.95 -9.78 4.51
C ALA A 35 3.28 -11.21 4.01
N VAL A 36 2.67 -11.65 2.91
CA VAL A 36 2.91 -12.98 2.34
C VAL A 36 3.89 -12.91 1.15
N PRO A 37 4.57 -14.01 0.80
CA PRO A 37 5.36 -14.08 -0.42
C PRO A 37 4.49 -13.94 -1.66
N HIS A 38 4.94 -13.11 -2.60
CA HIS A 38 4.37 -12.93 -3.94
C HIS A 38 5.40 -13.29 -5.00
N GLU A 39 4.95 -13.84 -6.12
CA GLU A 39 5.79 -14.14 -7.26
C GLU A 39 5.69 -13.00 -8.28
N VAL A 40 6.84 -12.41 -8.60
CA VAL A 40 6.95 -11.34 -9.60
C VAL A 40 7.88 -11.77 -10.73
N ARG A 41 7.36 -11.70 -11.95
CA ARG A 41 8.09 -12.12 -13.14
C ARG A 41 8.95 -10.99 -13.68
N CYS A 42 10.25 -11.23 -13.78
CA CYS A 42 11.20 -10.29 -14.38
C CYS A 42 10.87 -10.00 -15.85
N LEU A 43 10.86 -8.73 -16.25
CA LEU A 43 10.61 -8.35 -17.64
C LEU A 43 11.79 -8.67 -18.58
N GLY A 44 13.03 -8.64 -18.08
CA GLY A 44 14.24 -8.98 -18.85
C GLY A 44 14.40 -10.48 -19.14
N CYS A 45 14.62 -11.31 -18.10
CA CYS A 45 14.91 -12.74 -18.26
C CYS A 45 13.75 -13.69 -17.95
N ARG A 46 12.56 -13.16 -17.65
CA ARG A 46 11.33 -13.93 -17.31
C ARG A 46 11.44 -14.83 -16.08
N HIS A 47 12.52 -14.75 -15.32
CA HIS A 47 12.67 -15.42 -14.03
C HIS A 47 11.65 -14.92 -13.00
N GLU A 48 11.15 -15.84 -12.18
CA GLU A 48 10.21 -15.56 -11.08
C GLU A 48 10.99 -15.23 -9.81
N ASN A 49 10.76 -14.05 -9.26
CA ASN A 49 11.35 -13.62 -8.01
C ASN A 49 10.28 -13.70 -6.93
N LYS A 50 10.62 -14.29 -5.78
CA LYS A 50 9.77 -14.26 -4.59
C LYS A 50 10.04 -13.00 -3.80
N VAL A 51 8.99 -12.22 -3.53
CA VAL A 51 9.09 -10.93 -2.85
C VAL A 51 8.04 -10.83 -1.74
N ILE A 52 8.40 -10.17 -0.65
CA ILE A 52 7.47 -9.83 0.43
C ILE A 52 7.45 -8.30 0.50
N PHE A 53 6.39 -7.66 0.00
CA PHE A 53 6.34 -6.20 -0.13
C PHE A 53 6.45 -5.49 1.22
N LEU A 54 6.03 -6.13 2.31
CA LEU A 54 6.21 -5.61 3.66
C LEU A 54 7.68 -5.37 4.03
N GLU A 55 8.60 -6.21 3.56
CA GLU A 55 10.04 -6.03 3.80
C GLU A 55 10.59 -4.80 3.06
N TYR A 56 10.01 -4.46 1.91
CA TYR A 56 10.34 -3.22 1.19
C TYR A 56 9.81 -1.99 1.94
N LEU A 57 8.60 -2.06 2.51
CA LEU A 57 8.07 -0.99 3.36
C LEU A 57 8.93 -0.77 4.61
N LYS A 58 9.28 -1.85 5.32
CA LYS A 58 10.13 -1.80 6.52
C LYS A 58 11.52 -1.24 6.22
N SER A 59 12.12 -1.65 5.10
CA SER A 59 13.44 -1.17 4.67
C SER A 59 13.42 0.23 4.03
N GLY A 60 12.25 0.78 3.71
CA GLY A 60 12.13 2.07 3.00
C GLY A 60 12.44 1.99 1.50
N ARG A 61 12.58 0.79 0.93
CA ARG A 61 12.83 0.54 -0.50
C ARG A 61 11.54 0.61 -1.33
N PHE A 62 10.84 1.72 -1.23
CA PHE A 62 9.64 2.02 -2.01
C PHE A 62 9.53 3.53 -2.25
N GLU A 63 8.73 3.96 -3.20
CA GLU A 63 8.39 5.36 -3.41
C GLU A 63 6.89 5.59 -3.32
N VAL A 64 6.50 6.79 -2.90
CA VAL A 64 5.10 7.24 -2.96
C VAL A 64 4.93 7.96 -4.29
N GLY A 65 4.15 7.36 -5.18
CA GLY A 65 3.88 7.91 -6.51
C GLY A 65 2.95 9.12 -6.47
N GLU A 66 2.63 9.65 -7.65
CA GLU A 66 1.66 10.73 -7.79
C GLU A 66 0.24 10.26 -7.47
N THR A 67 -0.56 11.15 -6.89
CA THR A 67 -1.98 10.89 -6.65
C THR A 67 -2.76 11.08 -7.94
N LYS A 68 -3.48 10.05 -8.37
CA LYS A 68 -4.35 10.09 -9.55
C LYS A 68 -5.81 10.03 -9.14
N MET A 69 -6.66 10.72 -9.89
CA MET A 69 -8.11 10.61 -9.79
C MET A 69 -8.56 9.51 -10.75
N LEU A 70 -9.18 8.46 -10.24
CA LEU A 70 -9.65 7.31 -11.01
C LEU A 70 -11.18 7.27 -10.99
N GLU A 71 -11.80 7.11 -12.16
CA GLU A 71 -13.23 6.83 -12.26
C GLU A 71 -13.45 5.33 -12.01
N VAL A 72 -14.12 5.01 -10.91
CA VAL A 72 -14.39 3.63 -10.48
C VAL A 72 -15.88 3.34 -10.73
N THR A 73 -16.13 2.22 -11.41
CA THR A 73 -17.49 1.71 -11.60
C THR A 73 -17.68 0.48 -10.73
N TYR A 74 -18.56 0.58 -9.74
CA TYR A 74 -18.90 -0.55 -8.88
C TYR A 74 -19.96 -1.43 -9.56
N ALA A 75 -19.60 -2.69 -9.81
CA ALA A 75 -20.58 -3.71 -10.21
C ALA A 75 -21.27 -4.27 -8.96
N ALA A 76 -22.20 -3.50 -8.37
CA ALA A 76 -23.05 -4.01 -7.30
C ALA A 76 -24.27 -4.76 -7.90
N PRO A 77 -24.57 -6.00 -7.47
CA PRO A 77 -25.71 -6.75 -8.02
C PRO A 77 -27.10 -6.28 -7.56
N SER A 78 -27.18 -5.32 -6.63
CA SER A 78 -28.43 -4.95 -5.98
C SER A 78 -28.74 -3.46 -6.11
N PHE A 79 -29.61 -3.16 -7.08
CA PHE A 79 -30.54 -2.05 -7.15
C PHE A 79 -30.00 -0.61 -7.03
N MET A 80 -30.19 0.12 -8.13
CA MET A 80 -30.11 1.58 -8.32
C MET A 80 -28.70 2.15 -8.53
N GLU A 81 -28.53 2.62 -9.77
CA GLU A 81 -27.41 3.38 -10.32
C GLU A 81 -26.05 2.69 -10.27
N SER A 82 -25.53 2.35 -11.45
CA SER A 82 -24.10 2.19 -11.70
C SER A 82 -23.41 3.53 -11.41
N GLY A 83 -23.24 3.84 -10.13
CA GLY A 83 -22.64 5.05 -9.62
C GLY A 83 -21.17 5.03 -9.97
N ARG A 84 -20.82 5.76 -11.04
CA ARG A 84 -19.44 6.09 -11.32
C ARG A 84 -19.00 7.06 -10.23
N THR A 85 -18.00 6.69 -9.45
CA THR A 85 -17.42 7.57 -8.44
C THR A 85 -15.98 7.89 -8.82
N ILE A 86 -15.50 9.04 -8.38
CA ILE A 86 -14.10 9.42 -8.58
C ILE A 86 -13.35 9.16 -7.28
N GLU A 87 -12.37 8.28 -7.33
CA GLU A 87 -11.52 7.94 -6.19
C GLU A 87 -10.11 8.48 -6.36
N ARG A 88 -9.48 8.83 -5.24
CA ARG A 88 -8.05 9.15 -5.19
C ARG A 88 -7.27 7.87 -5.01
N SER A 89 -6.21 7.72 -5.80
CA SER A 89 -5.29 6.60 -5.69
C SER A 89 -3.85 7.09 -5.83
N THR A 90 -3.10 6.96 -4.74
CA THR A 90 -1.66 7.20 -4.68
C THR A 90 -0.93 5.87 -4.70
N ALA A 91 -0.22 5.58 -5.79
CA ALA A 91 0.50 4.31 -5.96
C ALA A 91 1.69 4.19 -4.99
N LEU A 92 1.89 3.02 -4.38
CA LEU A 92 3.14 2.68 -3.70
C LEU A 92 4.02 1.87 -4.64
N LEU A 93 5.14 2.47 -5.06
CA LEU A 93 6.04 1.93 -6.08
C LEU A 93 7.18 1.16 -5.42
N PHE A 94 7.31 -0.11 -5.76
CA PHE A 94 8.34 -1.01 -5.27
C PHE A 94 9.31 -1.33 -6.39
N LYS A 95 10.57 -0.92 -6.26
CA LYS A 95 11.61 -1.30 -7.21
C LYS A 95 12.18 -2.66 -6.83
N ILE A 96 11.97 -3.64 -7.69
CA ILE A 96 12.40 -5.03 -7.48
C ILE A 96 13.47 -5.36 -8.50
N GLU A 97 14.64 -5.74 -8.01
CA GLU A 97 15.76 -6.20 -8.82
C GLU A 97 15.67 -7.71 -9.01
N CYS A 98 15.80 -8.17 -10.25
CA CYS A 98 15.84 -9.59 -10.54
C CYS A 98 17.14 -10.21 -10.05
N GLY A 99 17.05 -11.24 -9.20
CA GLY A 99 18.22 -11.95 -8.67
C GLY A 99 19.06 -12.70 -9.73
N ARG A 100 18.54 -12.84 -10.96
CA ARG A 100 19.22 -13.55 -12.06
C ARG A 100 19.96 -12.62 -13.03
N CYS A 101 19.31 -11.55 -13.48
CA CYS A 101 19.86 -10.66 -14.52
C CYS A 101 20.04 -9.21 -14.09
N GLY A 102 19.72 -8.87 -12.84
CA GLY A 102 19.86 -7.51 -12.30
C GLY A 102 18.86 -6.49 -12.82
N THR A 103 17.94 -6.87 -13.72
CA THR A 103 16.91 -5.96 -14.23
C THR A 103 16.01 -5.49 -13.08
N ALA A 104 15.96 -4.18 -12.86
CA ALA A 104 15.02 -3.56 -11.94
C ALA A 104 13.66 -3.33 -12.61
N THR A 105 12.56 -3.58 -11.91
CA THR A 105 11.20 -3.34 -12.38
C THR A 105 10.37 -2.75 -11.26
N ASP A 106 9.57 -1.74 -11.58
CA ASP A 106 8.68 -1.10 -10.62
C ASP A 106 7.33 -1.85 -10.55
N TYR A 107 6.88 -2.12 -9.33
CA TYR A 107 5.60 -2.78 -9.05
C TYR A 107 4.75 -1.89 -8.14
N SER A 108 3.42 -1.94 -8.31
CA SER A 108 2.47 -1.19 -7.46
C SER A 108 1.31 -2.09 -7.04
N PRO A 109 1.50 -3.01 -6.08
CA PRO A 109 0.47 -3.94 -5.66
C PRO A 109 -0.64 -3.29 -4.82
N VAL A 110 -0.37 -2.12 -4.22
CA VAL A 110 -1.31 -1.42 -3.33
C VAL A 110 -1.21 0.09 -3.50
N SER A 111 -2.31 0.79 -3.19
CA SER A 111 -2.32 2.24 -3.03
C SER A 111 -2.22 2.64 -1.57
N LEU A 112 -1.90 3.92 -1.32
CA LEU A 112 -1.82 4.47 0.02
C LEU A 112 -3.18 4.50 0.71
N GLU A 113 -4.22 4.85 -0.02
CA GLU A 113 -5.61 4.87 0.45
C GLU A 113 -6.06 3.48 0.90
N TYR A 114 -5.65 2.43 0.16
CA TYR A 114 -5.91 1.06 0.59
C TYR A 114 -5.23 0.74 1.92
N LEU A 115 -3.97 1.15 2.12
CA LEU A 115 -3.27 0.93 3.39
C LEU A 115 -3.97 1.63 4.56
N LEU A 116 -4.40 2.87 4.36
CA LEU A 116 -5.15 3.64 5.36
C LEU A 116 -6.50 2.99 5.69
N PHE A 117 -7.20 2.51 4.66
CA PHE A 117 -8.47 1.83 4.85
C PHE A 117 -8.32 0.50 5.60
N ALA A 118 -7.31 -0.29 5.24
CA ALA A 118 -7.03 -1.57 5.86
C ALA A 118 -6.64 -1.44 7.34
N THR A 119 -6.02 -0.32 7.74
CA THR A 119 -5.71 -0.04 9.14
C THR A 119 -6.92 0.49 9.91
N GLN A 120 -7.73 1.39 9.34
CA GLN A 120 -8.94 1.93 9.98
C GLN A 120 -9.99 0.84 10.26
N ARG A 121 -10.18 -0.13 9.36
CA ARG A 121 -11.08 -1.27 9.59
C ARG A 121 -10.72 -2.09 10.84
N ARG A 122 -9.46 -2.08 11.27
CA ARG A 122 -9.04 -2.79 12.49
C ARG A 122 -9.50 -2.09 13.76
N GLU A 123 -9.62 -0.77 13.78
CA GLU A 123 -10.08 -0.03 14.96
C GLU A 123 -11.57 -0.26 15.24
N VAL A 124 -12.38 -0.43 14.19
CA VAL A 124 -13.84 -0.64 14.30
C VAL A 124 -14.19 -2.10 14.64
N SER A 125 -13.30 -3.05 14.37
CA SER A 125 -13.54 -4.49 14.62
C SER A 125 -13.42 -4.90 16.09
N GLY A 126 -13.14 -3.95 17.00
CA GLY A 126 -13.10 -4.17 18.45
C GLY A 126 -14.43 -4.02 19.18
N ILE A 127 -15.54 -3.74 18.47
CA ILE A 127 -16.87 -3.54 19.06
C ILE A 127 -17.86 -4.50 18.41
N TYR A 128 -17.78 -5.78 18.78
CA TYR A 128 -18.93 -6.68 18.79
C TYR A 128 -18.80 -7.52 20.06
N ILE A 129 -19.47 -7.06 21.12
CA ILE A 129 -19.76 -7.81 22.35
C ILE A 129 -21.15 -8.39 22.18
#